data_AF-A0A842WTH3-F1
#
_entry.id   AF-A0A842WTH3-F1
#
_cell.length_a   1.000
_cell.length_b   1.000
_cell.length_c   1.000
_cell.angle_alpha   90.00
_cell.angle_beta   90.00
_cell.angle_gamma   90.00
#
_symmetry.space_group_name_H-M   'P 1'
#
loop_
_entity.id
_entity.type
_entity.pdbx_description
1 polymer ?
#
loop_
_entity_poly.entity_id
_entity_poly.type
_entity_poly.pdbx_seq_one_letter_code
_entity_poly.pdbx_strand_id
1 'polypeptide(L)'
;MNNCLDSLDLSLLRSCRELDTLNISNNQLSNIDLSPIATHKFLSRLDISDNMLTSSLDLSDITAPLWNGIDLSGNCLDSVTLSKHIRGKINLSKNRLTSINLSPLSQMQTVKINLSQNELSEIDLSPLSNRYWGIDRDLFFGNDYVHGLEGTVDRLELDLSHNLLRTIDLTPLATIPRIAYLDISDNPLDQIEKTLFSKSDNEKVAILGFSYR
;
A
#
# COMPACT_ATOMS: atom_id res chain seq x y z
N MET A 1 21.50 -11.87 -0.40
CA MET A 1 22.62 -12.35 -1.25
C MET A 1 22.43 -11.66 -2.59
N ASN A 2 23.43 -10.94 -3.07
CA ASN A 2 23.36 -10.19 -4.33
C ASN A 2 23.68 -11.15 -5.47
N ASN A 3 22.67 -11.59 -6.25
CA ASN A 3 22.87 -12.63 -7.28
C ASN A 3 23.12 -12.04 -8.67
N CYS A 4 23.19 -10.70 -8.81
CA CYS A 4 23.44 -10.00 -10.07
C CYS A 4 22.58 -10.51 -11.24
N LEU A 5 21.35 -10.96 -10.96
CA LEU A 5 20.47 -11.50 -11.99
C LEU A 5 19.90 -10.35 -12.82
N ASP A 6 20.14 -10.38 -14.14
CA ASP A 6 19.60 -9.39 -15.08
C ASP A 6 18.21 -9.81 -15.62
N SER A 7 17.92 -11.11 -15.59
CA SER A 7 16.62 -11.69 -15.95
C SER A 7 16.33 -12.95 -15.14
N LEU A 8 15.05 -13.26 -14.96
CA LEU A 8 14.60 -14.44 -14.25
C LEU A 8 13.31 -14.97 -14.87
N ASP A 9 13.33 -16.24 -15.29
CA ASP A 9 12.12 -16.94 -15.74
C ASP A 9 11.45 -17.65 -14.56
N LEU A 10 10.27 -17.18 -14.16
CA LEU A 10 9.47 -17.78 -13.09
C LEU A 10 8.62 -18.99 -13.55
N SER A 11 8.65 -19.36 -14.84
CA SER A 11 7.83 -20.47 -15.38
C SER A 11 8.07 -21.80 -14.66
N LEU A 12 9.30 -22.03 -14.19
CA LEU A 12 9.70 -23.22 -13.45
C LEU A 12 9.02 -23.31 -12.07
N LEU A 13 8.66 -22.16 -11.49
CA LEU A 13 7.98 -22.10 -10.19
C LEU A 13 6.51 -22.53 -10.25
N ARG A 14 5.90 -22.66 -11.44
CA ARG A 14 4.50 -23.12 -11.58
C ARG A 14 4.21 -24.45 -10.88
N SER A 15 5.24 -25.28 -10.73
CA SER A 15 5.15 -26.58 -10.07
C SER A 15 5.34 -26.52 -8.55
N CYS A 16 5.89 -25.43 -8.01
CA CYS A 16 6.21 -25.22 -6.61
C CYS A 16 4.97 -24.80 -5.80
N ARG A 17 3.97 -25.66 -5.73
CA ARG A 17 2.65 -25.34 -5.15
C ARG A 17 2.68 -24.87 -3.70
N GLU A 18 3.66 -25.35 -2.93
CA GLU A 18 3.86 -25.02 -1.51
C GLU A 18 4.77 -23.80 -1.28
N LEU A 19 5.12 -23.06 -2.34
CA LEU A 19 5.96 -21.86 -2.21
C LEU A 19 5.25 -20.82 -1.35
N ASP A 20 5.83 -20.52 -0.18
CA ASP A 20 5.32 -19.51 0.76
C ASP A 20 5.98 -18.14 0.59
N THR A 21 7.28 -18.11 0.30
CA THR A 21 8.05 -16.88 0.20
C THR A 21 8.94 -16.92 -1.04
N LEU A 22 8.86 -15.88 -1.88
CA LEU A 22 9.79 -15.65 -2.99
C LEU A 22 10.59 -14.39 -2.71
N ASN A 23 11.91 -14.54 -2.52
CA ASN A 23 12.82 -13.43 -2.38
C ASN A 23 13.81 -13.43 -3.55
N ILE A 24 13.74 -12.36 -4.33
CA ILE A 24 14.62 -12.08 -5.48
C ILE A 24 15.11 -10.63 -5.42
N SER A 25 15.15 -10.05 -4.21
CA SER A 25 15.68 -8.71 -3.99
C SER A 25 17.18 -8.64 -4.18
N ASN A 26 17.70 -7.41 -4.33
CA ASN A 26 19.13 -7.15 -4.51
C ASN A 26 19.67 -7.88 -5.76
N ASN A 27 19.03 -7.63 -6.90
CA ASN A 27 19.44 -8.10 -8.21
C ASN A 27 19.46 -6.94 -9.21
N GLN A 28 19.57 -7.23 -10.50
CA GLN A 28 19.63 -6.23 -11.57
C GLN A 28 18.48 -6.41 -12.56
N LEU A 29 17.35 -6.96 -12.08
CA LEU A 29 16.20 -7.25 -12.93
C LEU A 29 15.62 -5.94 -13.46
N SER A 30 15.55 -5.81 -14.79
CA SER A 30 14.92 -4.65 -15.44
C SER A 30 13.43 -4.86 -15.72
N ASN A 31 12.99 -6.13 -15.74
CA ASN A 31 11.60 -6.55 -15.91
C ASN A 31 11.34 -7.86 -15.16
N ILE A 32 10.07 -8.17 -14.94
CA ILE A 32 9.66 -9.46 -14.38
C ILE A 32 8.22 -9.81 -14.78
N ASP A 33 7.98 -11.07 -15.14
CA ASP A 33 6.64 -11.62 -15.33
C ASP A 33 6.21 -12.41 -14.09
N LEU A 34 5.19 -11.92 -13.39
CA LEU A 34 4.63 -12.55 -12.18
C LEU A 34 3.47 -13.51 -12.48
N SER A 35 3.03 -13.61 -13.74
CA SER A 35 1.96 -14.53 -14.15
C SER A 35 2.18 -15.99 -13.73
N PRO A 36 3.42 -16.54 -13.69
CA PRO A 36 3.64 -17.90 -13.24
C PRO A 36 3.33 -18.10 -11.76
N ILE A 37 3.45 -17.05 -10.93
CA ILE A 37 3.26 -17.11 -9.48
C ILE A 37 1.90 -16.55 -9.00
N ALA A 38 1.16 -15.86 -9.86
CA ALA A 38 -0.09 -15.17 -9.55
C ALA A 38 -1.18 -16.03 -8.87
N THR A 39 -1.18 -17.34 -9.11
CA THR A 39 -2.16 -18.30 -8.60
C THR A 39 -1.64 -19.19 -7.45
N HIS A 40 -0.43 -18.94 -6.95
CA HIS A 40 0.14 -19.72 -5.83
C HIS A 40 -0.62 -19.45 -4.55
N LYS A 41 -1.41 -20.44 -4.12
CA LYS A 41 -2.33 -20.32 -2.98
C LYS A 41 -1.63 -20.06 -1.65
N PHE A 42 -0.41 -20.55 -1.51
CA PHE A 42 0.38 -20.46 -0.28
C PHE A 42 1.41 -19.33 -0.29
N LEU A 43 1.64 -18.69 -1.44
CA LEU A 43 2.61 -17.59 -1.53
C LEU A 43 2.08 -16.40 -0.74
N SER A 44 2.78 -16.09 0.34
CA SER A 44 2.40 -15.06 1.29
C SER A 44 3.31 -13.84 1.24
N ARG A 45 4.56 -14.00 0.76
CA ARG A 45 5.54 -12.92 0.69
C ARG A 45 6.27 -12.91 -0.64
N LEU A 46 6.34 -11.73 -1.25
CA LEU A 46 7.16 -11.44 -2.42
C LEU A 46 8.07 -10.27 -2.12
N ASP A 47 9.36 -10.48 -2.31
CA ASP A 47 10.38 -9.45 -2.19
C ASP A 47 11.16 -9.36 -3.51
N ILE A 48 10.95 -8.26 -4.24
CA ILE A 48 11.66 -7.88 -5.48
C ILE A 48 12.31 -6.50 -5.27
N SER A 49 12.56 -6.11 -4.02
CA SER A 49 13.18 -4.83 -3.70
C SER A 49 14.62 -4.74 -4.23
N ASP A 50 15.14 -3.52 -4.35
CA ASP A 50 16.52 -3.25 -4.76
C ASP A 50 16.88 -3.97 -6.08
N ASN A 51 16.10 -3.67 -7.11
CA ASN A 51 16.29 -4.11 -8.49
C ASN A 51 16.28 -2.89 -9.41
N MET A 52 16.29 -3.12 -10.73
CA MET A 52 16.28 -2.06 -11.73
C MET A 52 14.96 -2.06 -12.51
N LEU A 53 13.85 -2.50 -11.90
CA LEU A 53 12.57 -2.63 -12.61
C LEU A 53 12.14 -1.26 -13.10
N THR A 54 12.08 -1.11 -14.41
CA THR A 54 11.63 0.11 -15.08
C THR A 54 10.21 -0.08 -15.60
N SER A 55 9.47 1.02 -15.79
CA SER A 55 8.10 1.02 -16.34
C SER A 55 7.02 0.55 -15.35
N SER A 56 5.88 0.10 -15.88
CA SER A 56 4.70 -0.30 -15.12
C SER A 56 4.78 -1.76 -14.66
N LEU A 57 4.38 -2.05 -13.42
CA LEU A 57 4.16 -3.41 -12.94
C LEU A 57 2.69 -3.66 -12.63
N ASP A 58 2.11 -4.70 -13.22
CA ASP A 58 0.71 -5.07 -12.99
C ASP A 58 0.60 -6.23 -12.00
N LEU A 59 -0.03 -5.98 -10.85
CA LEU A 59 -0.30 -6.99 -9.83
C LEU A 59 -1.74 -7.49 -9.89
N SER A 60 -2.59 -7.00 -10.80
CA SER A 60 -4.03 -7.28 -10.82
C SER A 60 -4.36 -8.77 -10.97
N ASP A 61 -3.51 -9.53 -11.65
CA ASP A 61 -3.63 -10.99 -11.82
C ASP A 61 -3.36 -11.79 -10.54
N ILE A 62 -2.78 -11.16 -9.51
CA ILE A 62 -2.59 -11.80 -8.20
C ILE A 62 -3.98 -12.00 -7.57
N THR A 63 -4.39 -13.26 -7.52
CA THR A 63 -5.72 -13.68 -7.04
C THR A 63 -5.66 -14.55 -5.79
N ALA A 64 -4.47 -15.02 -5.41
CA ALA A 64 -4.31 -15.88 -4.26
C ALA A 64 -4.56 -15.13 -2.93
N PRO A 65 -5.17 -15.79 -1.92
CA PRO A 65 -5.71 -15.12 -0.75
C PRO A 65 -4.68 -14.79 0.35
N LEU A 66 -3.48 -15.37 0.30
CA LEU A 66 -2.51 -15.30 1.41
C LEU A 66 -1.42 -14.23 1.26
N TRP A 67 -1.50 -13.37 0.24
CA TRP A 67 -0.50 -12.33 0.00
C TRP A 67 -0.50 -11.27 1.10
N ASN A 68 0.46 -11.40 2.01
CA ASN A 68 0.58 -10.63 3.25
C ASN A 68 1.78 -9.66 3.24
N GLY A 69 2.62 -9.69 2.20
CA GLY A 69 3.73 -8.77 2.07
C GLY A 69 4.22 -8.71 0.63
N ILE A 70 4.26 -7.51 0.06
CA ILE A 70 4.90 -7.23 -1.22
C ILE A 70 5.89 -6.10 -1.00
N ASP A 71 7.15 -6.36 -1.30
CA ASP A 71 8.19 -5.35 -1.33
C ASP A 71 8.72 -5.17 -2.76
N LEU A 72 8.48 -3.98 -3.30
CA LEU A 72 8.95 -3.51 -4.60
C LEU A 72 9.83 -2.25 -4.44
N SER A 73 10.28 -1.96 -3.22
CA SER A 73 11.04 -0.73 -2.96
C SER A 73 12.42 -0.74 -3.62
N GLY A 74 12.99 0.44 -3.84
CA GLY A 74 14.34 0.54 -4.43
C GLY A 74 14.37 0.05 -5.88
N ASN A 75 13.35 0.41 -6.65
CA ASN A 75 13.25 0.12 -8.07
C ASN A 75 13.11 1.45 -8.84
N CYS A 76 12.73 1.36 -10.12
CA CYS A 76 12.62 2.47 -11.04
C CYS A 76 11.22 2.53 -11.67
N LEU A 77 10.20 2.07 -10.92
CA LEU A 77 8.81 1.92 -11.40
C LEU A 77 8.13 3.28 -11.55
N ASP A 78 7.49 3.49 -12.69
CA ASP A 78 6.75 4.71 -13.00
C ASP A 78 5.24 4.58 -12.65
N SER A 79 4.74 3.34 -12.65
CA SER A 79 3.37 3.02 -12.23
C SER A 79 3.24 1.58 -11.70
N VAL A 80 2.26 1.35 -10.83
CA VAL A 80 1.91 0.01 -10.33
C VAL A 80 0.39 -0.14 -10.29
N THR A 81 -0.13 -1.24 -10.83
CA THR A 81 -1.54 -1.62 -10.66
C THR A 81 -1.66 -2.56 -9.49
N LEU A 82 -2.39 -2.16 -8.44
CA LEU A 82 -2.58 -2.98 -7.23
C LEU A 82 -3.69 -4.02 -7.41
N SER A 83 -3.55 -5.17 -6.73
CA SER A 83 -4.61 -6.17 -6.62
C SER A 83 -5.43 -6.00 -5.35
N LYS A 84 -6.74 -6.25 -5.50
CA LYS A 84 -7.70 -6.30 -4.39
C LYS A 84 -7.53 -7.51 -3.47
N HIS A 85 -6.63 -8.43 -3.76
CA HIS A 85 -6.38 -9.64 -2.96
C HIS A 85 -5.17 -9.52 -2.03
N ILE A 86 -4.40 -8.43 -2.14
CA ILE A 86 -3.30 -8.15 -1.21
C ILE A 86 -3.92 -7.81 0.15
N ARG A 87 -3.43 -8.42 1.23
CA ARG A 87 -3.98 -8.29 2.58
C ARG A 87 -2.99 -7.74 3.61
N GLY A 88 -1.73 -7.54 3.25
CA GLY A 88 -0.71 -7.06 4.17
C GLY A 88 0.10 -5.86 3.67
N LYS A 89 1.37 -5.79 4.06
CA LYS A 89 2.21 -4.60 3.83
C LYS A 89 2.61 -4.51 2.37
N ILE A 90 2.40 -3.33 1.78
CA ILE A 90 2.85 -2.99 0.43
C ILE A 90 3.94 -1.93 0.55
N ASN A 91 5.15 -2.25 0.10
CA ASN A 91 6.25 -1.29 0.09
C ASN A 91 6.59 -0.93 -1.36
N LEU A 92 6.30 0.32 -1.73
CA LEU A 92 6.58 0.93 -3.02
C LEU A 92 7.57 2.10 -2.89
N SER A 93 8.22 2.25 -1.74
CA SER A 93 9.13 3.36 -1.50
C SER A 93 10.33 3.34 -2.45
N LYS A 94 10.99 4.48 -2.68
CA LYS A 94 12.16 4.58 -3.58
C LYS A 94 11.86 4.05 -4.98
N ASN A 95 10.82 4.61 -5.59
CA ASN A 95 10.47 4.39 -6.99
C ASN A 95 10.29 5.76 -7.66
N ARG A 96 9.69 5.80 -8.85
CA ARG A 96 9.40 7.03 -9.62
C ARG A 96 7.90 7.20 -9.86
N LEU A 97 7.09 6.74 -8.90
CA LEU A 97 5.65 6.81 -9.03
C LEU A 97 5.19 8.27 -9.02
N THR A 98 4.45 8.66 -10.06
CA THR A 98 3.82 9.99 -10.17
C THR A 98 2.35 9.97 -9.74
N SER A 99 1.73 8.80 -9.77
CA SER A 99 0.37 8.54 -9.30
C SER A 99 0.20 7.10 -8.85
N ILE A 100 -0.83 6.82 -8.04
CA ILE A 100 -1.20 5.46 -7.63
C ILE A 100 -2.70 5.36 -7.39
N ASN A 101 -3.34 4.29 -7.88
CA ASN A 101 -4.76 4.04 -7.64
C ASN A 101 -4.95 3.16 -6.39
N LEU A 102 -5.52 3.73 -5.34
CA LEU A 102 -5.78 3.05 -4.06
C LEU A 102 -7.13 2.33 -3.99
N SER A 103 -7.96 2.41 -5.03
CA SER A 103 -9.28 1.74 -5.10
C SER A 103 -9.25 0.24 -4.74
N PRO A 104 -8.24 -0.54 -5.18
CA PRO A 104 -8.14 -1.96 -4.79
C PRO A 104 -7.99 -2.19 -3.28
N LEU A 105 -7.55 -1.18 -2.52
CA LEU A 105 -7.35 -1.28 -1.07
C LEU A 105 -8.60 -0.88 -0.25
N SER A 106 -9.64 -0.34 -0.90
CA SER A 106 -10.84 0.18 -0.22
C SER A 106 -11.61 -0.85 0.61
N GLN A 107 -11.43 -2.14 0.31
CA GLN A 107 -12.10 -3.24 1.00
C GLN A 107 -11.26 -3.84 2.14
N MET A 108 -10.04 -3.33 2.36
CA MET A 108 -9.12 -3.87 3.36
C MET A 108 -9.39 -3.26 4.74
N GLN A 109 -9.58 -4.12 5.74
CA GLN A 109 -9.72 -3.69 7.14
C GLN A 109 -8.48 -2.99 7.67
N THR A 110 -7.30 -3.41 7.21
CA THR A 110 -6.01 -2.82 7.58
C THR A 110 -5.24 -2.51 6.32
N VAL A 111 -4.89 -1.25 6.12
CA VAL A 111 -4.06 -0.78 5.00
C VAL A 111 -2.70 -0.39 5.55
N LYS A 112 -1.64 -0.97 4.99
CA LYS A 112 -0.24 -0.65 5.30
C LYS A 112 0.52 -0.44 4.02
N ILE A 113 0.74 0.81 3.64
CA ILE A 113 1.39 1.14 2.38
C ILE A 113 2.47 2.19 2.60
N ASN A 114 3.65 1.91 2.04
CA ASN A 114 4.75 2.86 2.01
C ASN A 114 4.95 3.34 0.56
N LEU A 115 4.75 4.64 0.35
CA LEU A 115 4.91 5.36 -0.90
C LEU A 115 6.01 6.43 -0.81
N SER A 116 6.84 6.41 0.25
CA SER A 116 7.85 7.44 0.43
C SER A 116 8.95 7.42 -0.63
N GLN A 117 9.61 8.55 -0.85
CA GLN A 117 10.69 8.68 -1.84
C GLN A 117 10.21 8.27 -3.23
N ASN A 118 9.10 8.89 -3.66
CA ASN A 118 8.55 8.80 -5.01
C ASN A 118 8.40 10.22 -5.59
N GLU A 119 7.71 10.34 -6.73
CA GLU A 119 7.51 11.60 -7.44
C GLU A 119 6.02 12.02 -7.43
N LEU A 120 5.27 11.61 -6.40
CA LEU A 120 3.83 11.89 -6.31
C LEU A 120 3.58 13.39 -6.14
N SER A 121 2.90 14.01 -7.11
CA SER A 121 2.46 15.41 -7.02
C SER A 121 1.05 15.57 -6.46
N GLU A 122 0.25 14.51 -6.55
CA GLU A 122 -1.12 14.42 -6.01
C GLU A 122 -1.40 12.98 -5.55
N ILE A 123 -2.38 12.83 -4.66
CA ILE A 123 -2.87 11.51 -4.25
C ILE A 123 -4.35 11.59 -3.85
N ASP A 124 -5.15 10.66 -4.35
CA ASP A 124 -6.55 10.50 -3.94
C ASP A 124 -6.64 9.49 -2.78
N LEU A 125 -7.00 10.00 -1.60
CA LEU A 125 -7.21 9.19 -0.39
C LEU A 125 -8.66 8.77 -0.18
N SER A 126 -9.60 9.22 -1.02
CA SER A 126 -11.02 8.88 -0.91
C SER A 126 -11.31 7.36 -0.85
N PRO A 127 -10.55 6.48 -1.54
CA PRO A 127 -10.77 5.04 -1.43
C PRO A 127 -10.47 4.46 -0.06
N LEU A 128 -9.69 5.16 0.78
CA LEU A 128 -9.33 4.71 2.12
C LEU A 128 -10.35 5.14 3.19
N SER A 129 -11.40 5.87 2.81
CA SER A 129 -12.43 6.31 3.75
C SER A 129 -13.19 5.14 4.39
N ASN A 130 -13.50 5.27 5.68
CA ASN A 130 -14.38 4.36 6.38
C ASN A 130 -15.83 4.86 6.27
N ARG A 131 -16.62 4.19 5.42
CA ARG A 131 -18.00 4.62 5.11
C ARG A 131 -18.98 4.44 6.26
N TYR A 132 -18.61 3.70 7.30
CA TYR A 132 -19.48 3.40 8.44
C TYR A 132 -19.05 4.17 9.71
N TRP A 133 -18.11 5.11 9.58
CA TRP A 133 -17.71 5.99 10.66
C TRP A 133 -18.89 6.83 11.17
N GLY A 134 -19.08 6.86 12.50
CA GLY A 134 -20.18 7.60 13.14
C GLY A 134 -21.55 6.91 13.11
N ILE A 135 -21.66 5.74 12.48
CA ILE A 135 -22.84 4.88 12.62
C ILE A 135 -22.70 4.10 13.92
N ASP A 136 -23.75 4.11 14.74
CA ASP A 136 -23.81 3.29 15.95
C ASP A 136 -23.76 1.81 15.54
N ARG A 137 -22.61 1.18 15.81
CA ARG A 137 -22.34 -0.22 15.45
C ARG A 137 -23.32 -1.15 16.16
N ASP A 138 -23.76 -0.83 17.37
CA ASP A 138 -24.67 -1.68 18.14
C ASP A 138 -26.10 -1.63 17.58
N LEU A 139 -26.53 -0.48 17.06
CA LEU A 139 -27.81 -0.32 16.36
C LEU A 139 -27.83 -0.96 14.96
N PHE A 140 -26.69 -1.06 14.28
CA PHE A 140 -26.61 -1.54 12.89
C PHE A 140 -26.30 -3.04 12.78
N PHE A 141 -25.53 -3.61 13.70
CA PHE A 141 -25.14 -5.04 13.70
C PHE A 141 -25.99 -5.91 14.64
N GLY A 142 -26.88 -5.30 15.41
CA GLY A 142 -27.87 -6.00 16.21
C GLY A 142 -29.00 -6.58 15.34
N ASN A 143 -28.74 -7.72 14.68
CA ASN A 143 -29.65 -8.87 14.59
C ASN A 143 -29.45 -9.80 13.36
N ASP A 144 -28.52 -9.58 12.44
CA ASP A 144 -28.19 -10.61 11.43
C ASP A 144 -26.80 -10.35 10.81
N TYR A 145 -25.94 -11.37 10.83
CA TYR A 145 -24.63 -11.46 10.16
C TYR A 145 -23.50 -10.52 10.65
N VAL A 146 -22.72 -11.00 11.63
CA VAL A 146 -21.33 -10.57 11.90
C VAL A 146 -20.36 -11.11 10.83
N HIS A 147 -20.82 -11.26 9.58
CA HIS A 147 -19.97 -11.59 8.44
C HIS A 147 -19.80 -10.34 7.58
N GLY A 148 -18.62 -9.75 7.68
CA GLY A 148 -18.11 -8.84 6.67
C GLY A 148 -18.23 -7.36 7.04
N LEU A 149 -17.30 -6.89 7.88
CA LEU A 149 -16.73 -5.55 7.67
C LEU A 149 -15.89 -5.57 6.37
N GLU A 150 -16.50 -5.97 5.26
CA GLU A 150 -15.94 -5.77 3.92
C GLU A 150 -16.21 -4.30 3.55
N GLY A 151 -15.18 -3.56 3.17
CA GLY A 151 -15.35 -2.16 2.74
C GLY A 151 -15.08 -1.09 3.79
N THR A 152 -14.45 -1.42 4.93
CA THR A 152 -14.09 -0.42 5.95
C THR A 152 -12.61 -0.47 6.28
N VAL A 153 -11.86 0.58 5.93
CA VAL A 153 -10.50 0.76 6.44
C VAL A 153 -10.61 1.17 7.91
N ASP A 154 -10.33 0.23 8.81
CA ASP A 154 -10.38 0.45 10.26
C ASP A 154 -9.00 0.86 10.81
N ARG A 155 -7.92 0.41 10.16
CA ARG A 155 -6.54 0.74 10.52
C ARG A 155 -5.72 1.17 9.32
N LEU A 156 -4.97 2.27 9.48
CA LEU A 156 -4.07 2.80 8.47
C LEU A 156 -2.63 2.99 8.98
N GLU A 157 -1.66 2.54 8.19
CA GLU A 157 -0.25 2.93 8.25
C GLU A 157 0.14 3.42 6.83
N LEU A 158 0.36 4.73 6.68
CA LEU A 158 0.63 5.38 5.40
C LEU A 158 1.88 6.25 5.49
N ASP A 159 2.85 5.98 4.64
CA ASP A 159 4.04 6.81 4.48
C ASP A 159 4.04 7.45 3.08
N LEU A 160 3.95 8.77 3.03
CA LEU A 160 4.02 9.62 1.84
C LEU A 160 5.20 10.58 1.90
N SER A 161 6.14 10.38 2.83
CA SER A 161 7.28 11.27 3.01
C SER A 161 8.14 11.36 1.75
N HIS A 162 8.87 12.46 1.57
CA HIS A 162 9.77 12.65 0.42
C HIS A 162 9.06 12.44 -0.93
N ASN A 163 7.95 13.15 -1.14
CA ASN A 163 7.25 13.21 -2.41
C ASN A 163 7.19 14.68 -2.89
N LEU A 164 6.38 14.97 -3.91
CA LEU A 164 6.24 16.29 -4.52
C LEU A 164 4.86 16.91 -4.24
N LEU A 165 4.17 16.46 -3.20
CA LEU A 165 2.82 16.92 -2.86
C LEU A 165 2.85 18.39 -2.44
N ARG A 166 2.04 19.22 -3.11
CA ARG A 166 1.82 20.62 -2.73
C ARG A 166 0.56 20.84 -1.90
N THR A 167 -0.44 20.00 -2.14
CA THR A 167 -1.69 19.95 -1.40
C THR A 167 -2.04 18.50 -1.12
N ILE A 168 -2.82 18.26 -0.07
CA ILE A 168 -3.34 16.93 0.26
C ILE A 168 -4.66 17.08 1.01
N ASP A 169 -5.70 16.39 0.54
CA ASP A 169 -6.97 16.29 1.26
C ASP A 169 -6.92 15.11 2.24
N LEU A 170 -6.88 15.44 3.53
CA LEU A 170 -6.85 14.46 4.61
C LEU A 170 -8.24 14.11 5.15
N THR A 171 -9.30 14.74 4.64
CA THR A 171 -10.70 14.50 5.07
C THR A 171 -11.09 13.03 5.02
N PRO A 172 -10.72 12.23 3.99
CA PRO A 172 -11.01 10.80 3.97
C PRO A 172 -10.42 10.06 5.17
N LEU A 173 -9.23 10.44 5.63
CA LEU A 173 -8.54 9.78 6.73
C LEU A 173 -9.19 10.07 8.10
N ALA A 174 -9.88 11.21 8.25
CA ALA A 174 -10.57 11.56 9.48
C ALA A 174 -11.69 10.57 9.86
N THR A 175 -12.15 9.76 8.90
CA THR A 175 -13.13 8.69 9.12
C THR A 175 -12.51 7.40 9.65
N ILE A 176 -11.18 7.25 9.60
CA ILE A 176 -10.49 6.01 9.98
C ILE A 176 -10.33 5.98 11.50
N PRO A 177 -10.91 4.99 12.21
CA PRO A 177 -10.87 4.91 13.67
C PRO A 177 -9.46 4.83 14.26
N ARG A 178 -8.52 4.20 13.52
CA ARG A 178 -7.16 3.95 14.00
C ARG A 178 -6.11 4.27 12.94
N ILE A 179 -5.63 5.50 12.94
CA ILE A 179 -4.41 5.84 12.17
C ILE A 179 -3.20 5.52 13.06
N ALA A 180 -2.49 4.45 12.73
CA ALA A 180 -1.32 4.00 13.51
C ALA A 180 -0.03 4.71 13.09
N TYR A 181 0.05 5.16 11.82
CA TYR A 181 1.18 5.90 11.27
C TYR A 181 0.70 6.73 10.08
N LEU A 182 1.09 8.00 10.03
CA LEU A 182 0.90 8.87 8.88
C LEU A 182 2.09 9.81 8.78
N ASP A 183 2.89 9.65 7.74
CA ASP A 183 4.02 10.53 7.45
C ASP A 183 3.80 11.22 6.11
N ILE A 184 3.87 12.54 6.14
CA ILE A 184 3.74 13.42 4.96
C ILE A 184 4.91 14.41 4.91
N SER A 185 5.96 14.18 5.70
CA SER A 185 7.15 15.03 5.77
C SER A 185 7.89 15.11 4.44
N ASP A 186 8.77 16.11 4.32
CA ASP A 186 9.60 16.28 3.13
C ASP A 186 8.80 16.34 1.81
N ASN A 187 7.59 16.91 1.88
CA ASN A 187 6.79 17.33 0.74
C ASN A 187 6.75 18.87 0.69
N PRO A 188 6.71 19.48 -0.51
CA PRO A 188 6.58 20.93 -0.67
C PRO A 188 5.14 21.41 -0.44
N LEU A 189 4.53 21.05 0.71
CA LEU A 189 3.15 21.38 1.04
C LEU A 189 2.99 22.88 1.33
N ASP A 190 2.07 23.55 0.63
CA ASP A 190 1.82 24.98 0.80
C ASP A 190 1.08 25.26 2.13
N GLN A 191 0.07 24.46 2.46
CA GLN A 191 -0.70 24.51 3.70
C GLN A 191 -1.25 23.12 4.07
N ILE A 192 -1.48 22.88 5.37
CA ILE A 192 -2.12 21.66 5.87
C ILE A 192 -3.31 22.07 6.76
N GLU A 193 -4.47 21.48 6.50
CA GLU A 193 -5.64 21.60 7.38
C GLU A 193 -5.43 20.82 8.68
N LYS A 194 -4.80 21.46 9.67
CA LYS A 194 -4.46 20.84 10.98
C LYS A 194 -5.67 20.43 11.83
N THR A 195 -6.86 20.91 11.50
CA THR A 195 -8.07 20.81 12.33
C THR A 195 -8.79 19.46 12.23
N LEU A 196 -8.43 18.60 11.26
CA LEU A 196 -9.14 17.34 11.00
C LEU A 196 -8.90 16.26 12.08
N PHE A 197 -7.74 16.27 12.74
CA PHE A 197 -7.37 15.22 13.73
C PHE A 197 -7.56 15.64 15.19
N SER A 198 -8.13 16.82 15.46
CA SER A 198 -8.33 17.28 16.85
C SER A 198 -9.51 16.64 17.58
N LYS A 199 -10.29 15.78 16.90
CA LYS A 199 -11.55 15.19 17.41
C LYS A 199 -11.61 13.67 17.44
N SER A 200 -10.67 12.97 16.81
CA SER A 200 -10.62 11.50 16.87
C SER A 200 -9.71 11.10 18.05
N ASP A 201 -9.96 9.94 18.69
CA ASP A 201 -9.08 9.30 19.70
C ASP A 201 -7.68 8.89 19.14
N ASN A 202 -7.27 9.53 18.05
CA ASN A 202 -6.02 9.46 17.33
C ASN A 202 -4.88 10.18 18.10
N GLU A 203 -4.86 10.08 19.44
CA GLU A 203 -3.82 10.64 20.32
C GLU A 203 -2.41 10.08 20.03
N LYS A 204 -2.27 9.12 19.11
CA LYS A 204 -1.01 8.48 18.70
C LYS A 204 -0.63 8.68 17.24
N VAL A 205 -1.25 9.60 16.51
CA VAL A 205 -0.80 9.90 15.15
C VAL A 205 0.49 10.71 15.24
N ALA A 206 1.62 10.04 15.03
CA ALA A 206 2.89 10.70 14.77
C ALA A 206 2.83 11.31 13.35
N ILE A 207 2.17 12.45 13.21
CA ILE A 207 2.25 13.28 12.00
C ILE A 207 3.62 13.94 12.01
N LEU A 208 4.61 13.27 11.43
CA LEU A 208 5.91 13.88 11.12
C LEU A 208 5.71 14.63 9.80
N GLY A 209 5.88 15.94 9.82
CA GLY A 209 5.55 16.81 8.69
C GLY A 209 5.44 18.29 9.05
N PHE A 210 5.38 18.62 10.34
CA PHE A 210 5.49 20.00 10.82
C PHE A 210 6.96 20.45 10.90
N SER A 211 7.65 20.53 9.77
CA SER A 211 8.84 21.39 9.70
C SER A 211 8.32 22.84 9.68
N TYR A 212 8.31 23.48 10.85
CA TYR A 212 8.12 24.92 10.97
C TYR A 212 9.16 25.62 10.08
N ARG A 213 8.70 26.26 9.00
CA ARG A 213 9.43 27.38 8.41
C ARG A 213 8.72 28.66 8.80
#